data_AF-A0A6G6F6H2-F1
#
_entry.id   AF-A0A6G6F6H2-F1
#
_cell.length_a   1.000
_cell.length_b   1.000
_cell.length_c   1.000
_cell.angle_alpha   90.00
_cell.angle_beta   90.00
_cell.angle_gamma   90.00
#
_symmetry.space_group_name_H-M   'P 1'
#
loop_
_entity.id
_entity.type
_entity.pdbx_description
1 polymer ?
#
loop_
_entity_poly.entity_id
_entity_poly.type
_entity_poly.pdbx_seq_one_letter_code
_entity_poly.pdbx_strand_id
1 'polypeptide(L)'
;MPVTSDIVESYRSPGRVLRRHLSAGVREDRAIAFVMLSCVLIFVAQLPRIAREAELSPDASFGERATGDLFVWLFVMPLVFYGIAALSHLLAKPFGARGSWFDARMALFWSLLAAAPLWLLRGLTAGFIGPGVTLDTVTAFALGIFVLLWFLGLREAEWPKNVAHGPQGT
;
A
#
# COMPACT_ATOMS: atom_id res chain seq x y z
N MET A 1 9.83 1.87 -15.70
CA MET A 1 9.06 3.13 -15.87
C MET A 1 9.19 3.94 -14.59
N PRO A 2 8.90 5.25 -14.61
CA PRO A 2 8.83 6.04 -13.38
C PRO A 2 7.74 5.50 -12.45
N VAL A 3 7.99 5.50 -11.14
CA VAL A 3 7.04 5.02 -10.12
C VAL A 3 5.69 5.74 -10.22
N THR A 4 5.69 7.03 -10.52
CA THR A 4 4.48 7.84 -10.69
C THR A 4 3.60 7.37 -11.85
N SER A 5 4.21 6.98 -12.98
CA SER A 5 3.48 6.40 -14.11
C SER A 5 2.87 5.04 -13.76
N ASP A 6 3.62 4.21 -13.03
CA ASP A 6 3.14 2.90 -12.56
C ASP A 6 1.96 3.05 -11.57
N ILE A 7 1.95 4.10 -10.72
CA ILE A 7 0.81 4.42 -9.84
C ILE A 7 -0.45 4.69 -10.68
N VAL A 8 -0.37 5.58 -11.67
CA VAL A 8 -1.52 5.91 -12.53
C VAL A 8 -2.00 4.67 -13.30
N GLU A 9 -1.06 3.87 -13.80
CA GLU A 9 -1.37 2.63 -14.52
C GLU A 9 -2.08 1.61 -13.61
N SER A 10 -1.77 1.58 -12.32
CA SER A 10 -2.36 0.65 -11.35
C SER A 10 -3.87 0.80 -11.20
N TYR A 11 -4.42 2.00 -11.42
CA TYR A 11 -5.87 2.22 -11.40
C TYR A 11 -6.60 1.59 -12.58
N ARG A 12 -5.90 1.35 -13.71
CA ARG A 12 -6.49 0.72 -14.90
C ARG A 12 -6.11 -0.75 -15.04
N SER A 13 -4.91 -1.13 -14.63
CA SER A 13 -4.34 -2.45 -14.88
C SER A 13 -3.39 -2.88 -13.76
N PRO A 14 -3.88 -3.06 -12.51
CA PRO A 14 -3.03 -3.34 -11.35
C PRO A 14 -2.20 -4.61 -11.50
N GLY A 15 -2.79 -5.69 -12.04
CA GLY A 15 -2.08 -6.94 -12.29
C GLY A 15 -0.91 -6.79 -13.28
N ARG A 16 -1.05 -5.93 -14.32
CA ARG A 16 0.02 -5.72 -15.30
C ARG A 16 1.23 -5.03 -14.67
N VAL A 17 0.99 -4.04 -13.82
CA VAL A 17 2.05 -3.32 -13.10
C VAL A 17 2.75 -4.26 -12.12
N LEU A 18 1.98 -5.01 -11.33
CA LEU A 18 2.57 -5.96 -10.39
C LEU A 18 3.39 -7.05 -11.11
N ARG A 19 2.86 -7.64 -12.18
CA ARG A 19 3.58 -8.64 -12.98
C ARG A 19 4.92 -8.10 -13.49
N ARG A 20 4.96 -6.82 -13.92
CA ARG A 20 6.19 -6.14 -14.35
C ARG A 20 7.20 -5.99 -13.20
N HIS A 21 6.72 -5.69 -11.99
CA HIS A 21 7.59 -5.68 -10.82
C HIS A 21 8.12 -7.09 -10.53
N LEU A 22 7.27 -8.11 -10.51
CA LEU A 22 7.68 -9.50 -10.24
C LEU A 22 8.64 -10.05 -11.32
N SER A 23 8.43 -9.72 -12.60
CA SER A 23 9.27 -10.19 -13.71
C SER A 23 10.68 -9.59 -13.69
N ALA A 24 10.92 -8.51 -12.93
CA ALA A 24 12.24 -7.92 -12.76
C ALA A 24 13.14 -8.70 -11.78
N GLY A 25 12.71 -9.88 -11.33
CA GLY A 25 13.40 -10.72 -10.37
C GLY A 25 13.09 -10.36 -8.92
N VAL A 26 13.53 -11.23 -8.00
CA VAL A 26 13.39 -11.02 -6.56
C VAL A 26 14.28 -9.86 -6.14
N ARG A 27 13.63 -8.80 -5.67
CA ARG A 27 14.23 -7.52 -5.30
C ARG A 27 13.62 -7.05 -3.99
N GLU A 28 14.13 -7.61 -2.90
CA GLU A 28 13.71 -7.29 -1.54
C GLU A 28 13.97 -5.83 -1.19
N ASP A 29 15.08 -5.27 -1.69
CA ASP A 29 15.43 -3.84 -1.63
C ASP A 29 14.27 -2.95 -2.09
N ARG A 30 13.65 -3.30 -3.23
CA ARG A 30 12.54 -2.55 -3.80
C ARG A 30 11.24 -2.74 -3.01
N ALA A 31 10.99 -3.94 -2.48
CA ALA A 31 9.83 -4.19 -1.63
C ALA A 31 9.89 -3.32 -0.36
N ILE A 32 11.06 -3.28 0.29
CA ILE A 32 11.33 -2.43 1.45
C ILE A 32 11.15 -0.95 1.08
N ALA A 33 11.70 -0.51 -0.06
CA ALA A 33 11.54 0.86 -0.52
C ALA A 33 10.05 1.25 -0.69
N PHE A 34 9.22 0.36 -1.25
CA PHE A 34 7.80 0.62 -1.45
C PHE A 34 7.02 0.72 -0.13
N VAL A 35 7.24 -0.19 0.81
CA VAL A 35 6.55 -0.12 2.11
C VAL A 35 7.00 1.09 2.92
N MET A 36 8.30 1.41 2.93
CA MET A 36 8.82 2.59 3.62
C MET A 36 8.27 3.89 3.02
N LEU A 37 8.29 4.01 1.69
CA LEU A 37 7.73 5.18 1.00
C LEU A 37 6.22 5.32 1.28
N SER A 38 5.49 4.21 1.27
CA SER A 38 4.07 4.22 1.62
C SER A 38 3.84 4.70 3.05
N CYS A 39 4.61 4.20 4.01
CA CYS A 39 4.50 4.61 5.41
C CYS A 39 4.81 6.09 5.60
N VAL A 40 5.85 6.61 4.95
CA VAL A 40 6.18 8.04 4.96
C VAL A 40 5.03 8.86 4.37
N LEU A 41 4.48 8.47 3.21
CA LEU A 41 3.39 9.19 2.58
C LEU A 41 2.11 9.16 3.41
N ILE A 42 1.81 8.05 4.08
CA ILE A 42 0.66 7.94 4.98
C ILE A 42 0.88 8.80 6.24
N PHE A 43 2.09 8.81 6.81
CA PHE A 43 2.42 9.74 7.90
C PHE A 43 2.24 11.20 7.46
N VAL A 44 2.73 11.58 6.28
CA VAL A 44 2.51 12.92 5.70
C VAL A 44 1.03 13.21 5.55
N ALA A 45 0.23 12.22 5.14
CA ALA A 45 -1.22 12.35 5.09
C ALA A 45 -1.86 12.58 6.48
N GLN A 46 -1.22 12.16 7.57
CA GLN A 46 -1.76 12.38 8.92
C GLN A 46 -1.42 13.77 9.48
N LEU A 47 -0.42 14.47 8.95
CA LEU A 47 0.01 15.78 9.45
C LEU A 47 -1.13 16.82 9.53
N PRO A 48 -2.04 16.96 8.54
CA PRO A 48 -3.15 17.91 8.64
C PRO A 48 -4.09 17.61 9.80
N ARG A 49 -4.35 16.32 10.08
CA ARG A 49 -5.15 15.87 11.24
C ARG A 49 -4.42 16.20 12.55
N ILE A 50 -3.13 15.87 12.64
CA ILE A 50 -2.32 16.11 13.85
C ILE A 50 -2.25 17.61 14.16
N ALA A 51 -2.06 18.45 13.14
CA ALA A 51 -2.08 19.90 13.29
C ALA A 51 -3.42 20.40 13.84
N ARG A 52 -4.54 19.94 13.27
CA ARG A 52 -5.87 20.28 13.79
C ARG A 52 -6.05 19.86 15.25
N GLU A 53 -5.66 18.63 15.60
CA GLU A 53 -5.80 18.12 16.97
C GLU A 53 -4.95 18.89 17.97
N ALA A 54 -3.75 19.31 17.60
CA ALA A 54 -2.87 20.11 18.45
C ALA A 54 -3.47 21.50 18.75
N GLU A 55 -4.21 22.08 17.81
CA GLU A 55 -4.92 23.36 18.03
C GLU A 55 -6.18 23.20 18.88
N LEU A 56 -6.89 22.07 18.74
CA LEU A 56 -8.15 21.82 19.44
C LEU A 56 -7.97 21.27 20.86
N SER A 57 -6.83 20.65 21.17
CA SER A 57 -6.60 19.96 22.44
C SER A 57 -5.20 20.24 22.99
N PRO A 58 -5.06 20.97 24.11
CA PRO A 58 -3.77 21.35 24.67
C PRO A 58 -3.04 20.20 25.39
N ASP A 59 -3.62 19.00 25.46
CA ASP A 59 -3.06 17.85 26.20
C ASP A 59 -1.72 17.36 25.64
N ALA A 60 -1.48 17.57 24.34
CA ALA A 60 -0.24 17.21 23.68
C ALA A 60 0.00 18.11 22.48
N SER A 61 1.21 18.65 22.39
CA SER A 61 1.70 19.47 21.30
C SER A 61 1.74 18.71 19.97
N PHE A 62 1.82 19.46 18.87
CA PHE A 62 2.05 18.89 17.54
C PHE A 62 3.27 17.97 17.51
N GLY A 63 4.39 18.40 18.11
CA GLY A 63 5.64 17.64 18.09
C GLY A 63 5.53 16.30 18.81
N GLU A 64 4.84 16.27 19.95
CA GLU A 64 4.62 15.04 20.72
C GLU A 64 3.76 14.04 19.93
N ARG A 65 2.64 14.49 19.36
CA ARG A 65 1.75 13.65 18.54
C ARG A 65 2.44 13.17 17.27
N ALA A 66 3.09 14.08 16.53
CA ALA A 66 3.75 13.76 15.27
C ALA A 66 4.92 12.79 15.47
N THR A 67 5.68 12.91 16.56
CA THR A 67 6.79 11.98 16.85
C THR A 67 6.27 10.57 17.14
N GLY A 68 5.17 10.45 17.89
CA GLY A 68 4.50 9.17 18.15
C GLY A 68 4.00 8.51 16.86
N ASP A 69 3.25 9.25 16.05
CA ASP A 69 2.73 8.74 14.78
C ASP A 69 3.87 8.37 13.81
N LEU A 70 4.92 9.19 13.71
CA LEU A 70 6.09 8.90 12.87
C LEU A 70 6.77 7.60 13.29
N PHE A 71 6.98 7.39 14.60
CA PHE A 71 7.59 6.17 15.11
C PHE A 71 6.74 4.94 14.75
N VAL A 72 5.42 5.02 14.96
CA VAL A 72 4.50 3.93 14.62
C VAL A 72 4.57 3.63 13.12
N TRP A 73 4.51 4.64 12.26
CA TRP A 73 4.55 4.43 10.81
C TRP A 73 5.90 3.95 10.28
N LEU A 74 7.03 4.38 10.85
CA LEU A 74 8.34 3.98 10.34
C LEU A 74 8.85 2.64 10.88
N PHE A 75 8.46 2.25 12.09
CA PHE A 75 9.00 1.06 12.75
C PHE A 75 7.97 -0.04 12.94
N VAL A 76 6.74 0.31 13.33
CA VAL A 76 5.71 -0.68 13.67
C VAL A 76 4.93 -1.12 12.43
N MET A 77 4.42 -0.16 11.65
CA MET A 77 3.57 -0.43 10.49
C MET A 77 4.22 -1.30 9.41
N PRO A 78 5.53 -1.13 9.05
CA PRO A 78 6.16 -2.01 8.09
C PRO A 78 6.12 -3.47 8.57
N LEU A 79 6.40 -3.72 9.85
CA LEU A 79 6.35 -5.06 10.43
C LEU A 79 4.93 -5.64 10.40
N VAL A 80 3.92 -4.81 10.69
CA VAL A 80 2.51 -5.19 10.57
C VAL A 80 2.17 -5.58 9.12
N PHE A 81 2.60 -4.79 8.13
CA PHE A 81 2.36 -5.10 6.71
C PHE A 81 3.09 -6.38 6.27
N TYR A 82 4.29 -6.64 6.79
CA TYR A 82 4.96 -7.94 6.57
C TYR A 82 4.12 -9.10 7.10
N GLY A 83 3.56 -8.96 8.31
CA GLY A 83 2.65 -9.94 8.90
C GLY A 83 1.38 -10.14 8.08
N ILE A 84 0.76 -9.06 7.59
CA ILE A 84 -0.43 -9.12 6.72
C ILE A 84 -0.10 -9.81 5.40
N ALA A 85 1.01 -9.47 4.74
CA ALA A 85 1.42 -10.12 3.50
C ALA A 85 1.66 -11.62 3.70
N ALA A 86 2.32 -11.99 4.80
CA ALA A 86 2.53 -13.37 5.17
C ALA A 86 1.19 -14.10 5.39
N LEU A 87 0.27 -13.49 6.13
CA LEU A 87 -1.06 -14.05 6.36
C LEU A 87 -1.84 -14.22 5.05
N SER A 88 -1.78 -13.26 4.15
CA SER A 88 -2.44 -13.35 2.84
C SER A 88 -1.93 -14.48 1.98
N HIS A 89 -0.62 -14.72 1.97
CA HIS A 89 -0.04 -15.89 1.30
C HIS A 89 -0.54 -17.21 1.93
N LEU A 90 -0.56 -17.29 3.27
CA LEU A 90 -1.07 -18.46 3.99
C LEU A 90 -2.56 -18.72 3.70
N LEU A 91 -3.38 -17.68 3.65
CA LEU A 91 -4.80 -17.79 3.32
C LEU A 91 -5.03 -18.14 1.85
N ALA A 92 -4.12 -17.77 0.94
CA ALA A 92 -4.20 -18.13 -0.48
C ALA A 92 -3.77 -19.58 -0.74
N LYS A 93 -2.83 -20.11 0.06
CA LYS A 93 -2.30 -21.48 -0.05
C LYS A 93 -3.35 -22.60 -0.17
N PRO A 94 -4.42 -22.67 0.65
CA PRO A 94 -5.45 -23.72 0.52
C PRO A 94 -6.23 -23.66 -0.80
N PHE A 95 -6.19 -22.54 -1.53
CA PHE A 95 -6.85 -22.38 -2.83
C PHE A 95 -5.95 -22.75 -4.02
N GLY A 96 -4.76 -23.30 -3.78
CA GLY A 96 -3.84 -23.72 -4.84
C GLY A 96 -2.96 -22.58 -5.37
N ALA A 97 -2.70 -21.58 -4.53
CA ALA A 97 -1.76 -20.50 -4.79
C ALA A 97 -0.33 -21.04 -5.03
N ARG A 98 0.36 -20.45 -6.02
CA ARG A 98 1.70 -20.84 -6.48
C ARG A 98 2.73 -19.72 -6.34
N GLY A 99 2.32 -18.56 -5.83
CA GLY A 99 3.23 -17.45 -5.57
C GLY A 99 4.18 -17.76 -4.43
N SER A 100 5.20 -16.94 -4.29
CA SER A 100 6.13 -16.95 -3.17
C SER A 100 5.70 -15.94 -2.10
N TRP A 101 6.26 -16.07 -0.90
CA TRP A 101 6.15 -15.06 0.15
C TRP A 101 6.57 -13.66 -0.33
N PHE A 102 7.56 -13.58 -1.24
CA PHE A 102 7.97 -12.32 -1.85
C PHE A 102 6.87 -11.71 -2.72
N ASP A 103 6.18 -12.53 -3.51
CA ASP A 103 5.15 -12.04 -4.44
C ASP A 103 3.96 -11.45 -3.68
N ALA A 104 3.54 -12.10 -2.57
CA ALA A 104 2.48 -11.60 -1.70
C ALA A 104 2.86 -10.26 -1.01
N ARG A 105 4.11 -10.12 -0.55
CA ARG A 105 4.63 -8.86 0.02
C ARG A 105 4.65 -7.75 -1.03
N MET A 106 5.19 -8.05 -2.21
CA MET A 106 5.24 -7.09 -3.31
C MET A 106 3.84 -6.64 -3.72
N ALA A 107 2.86 -7.55 -3.77
CA ALA A 107 1.46 -7.23 -4.05
C ALA A 107 0.91 -6.22 -3.03
N LEU A 108 1.07 -6.49 -1.73
CA LEU A 108 0.59 -5.60 -0.68
C LEU A 108 1.29 -4.24 -0.70
N PHE A 109 2.62 -4.24 -0.74
CA PHE A 109 3.43 -3.02 -0.62
C PHE A 109 3.26 -2.11 -1.83
N TRP A 110 3.19 -2.69 -3.03
CA TRP A 110 2.88 -1.92 -4.23
C TRP A 110 1.48 -1.32 -4.17
N SER A 111 0.47 -2.09 -3.76
CA SER A 111 -0.90 -1.59 -3.66
C SER A 111 -1.04 -0.49 -2.61
N LEU A 112 -0.30 -0.58 -1.51
CA LEU A 112 -0.25 0.47 -0.49
C LEU A 112 0.31 1.77 -1.05
N LEU A 113 1.40 1.67 -1.82
CA LEU A 113 2.04 2.82 -2.47
C LEU A 113 1.15 3.41 -3.58
N ALA A 114 0.53 2.56 -4.38
CA ALA A 114 -0.39 2.98 -5.43
C ALA A 114 -1.63 3.69 -4.87
N ALA A 115 -2.06 3.37 -3.65
CA ALA A 115 -3.14 4.05 -2.96
C ALA A 115 -2.69 5.35 -2.25
N ALA A 116 -1.41 5.72 -2.27
CA ALA A 116 -0.90 6.92 -1.59
C ALA A 116 -1.64 8.23 -1.92
N PRO A 117 -2.02 8.53 -3.19
CA PRO A 117 -2.80 9.72 -3.49
C PRO A 117 -4.13 9.79 -2.74
N LEU A 118 -4.77 8.63 -2.51
CA LEU A 118 -6.03 8.53 -1.78
C LEU A 118 -5.83 8.67 -0.27
N TRP A 119 -4.72 8.14 0.27
CA TRP A 119 -4.35 8.36 1.66
C TRP A 119 -4.12 9.85 1.94
N LEU A 120 -3.37 10.54 1.06
CA LEU A 120 -3.16 11.98 1.13
C LEU A 120 -4.47 12.76 1.07
N LEU A 121 -5.37 12.40 0.15
CA LEU A 121 -6.70 13.02 0.06
C LEU A 121 -7.50 12.85 1.36
N ARG A 122 -7.55 11.63 1.91
CA ARG A 122 -8.18 11.36 3.21
C ARG A 122 -7.58 12.23 4.31
N GLY A 123 -6.26 12.37 4.32
CA GLY A 123 -5.51 13.20 5.26
C GLY A 123 -5.92 14.67 5.24
N LEU A 124 -5.99 15.25 4.04
CA LEU A 124 -6.45 16.61 3.83
C LEU A 124 -7.91 16.80 4.28
N THR A 125 -8.79 15.84 3.95
CA THR A 125 -10.18 15.84 4.40
C THR A 125 -10.27 15.82 5.92
N ALA A 126 -9.47 14.99 6.59
CA ALA A 126 -9.45 14.90 8.05
C ALA A 126 -8.95 16.20 8.71
N GLY A 127 -7.94 16.84 8.16
CA GLY A 127 -7.41 18.11 8.70
C GLY A 127 -8.35 19.29 8.47
N PHE A 128 -8.83 19.48 7.24
CA PHE A 128 -9.61 20.67 6.89
C PHE A 128 -11.08 20.55 7.26
N ILE A 129 -11.73 19.42 6.96
CA ILE A 129 -13.16 19.24 7.22
C ILE A 129 -13.37 18.72 8.64
N GLY A 130 -12.56 17.76 9.09
CA GLY A 130 -12.71 17.11 10.39
C GLY A 130 -13.62 15.87 10.33
N PRO A 131 -14.01 15.33 11.50
CA PRO A 131 -14.86 14.15 11.59
C PRO A 131 -16.25 14.37 10.97
N GLY A 132 -16.75 13.37 10.25
CA GLY A 132 -18.10 13.37 9.67
C GLY A 132 -18.21 12.55 8.38
N VAL A 133 -19.41 12.56 7.79
CA VAL A 133 -19.77 11.73 6.63
C VAL A 133 -18.80 11.88 5.45
N THR A 134 -18.27 13.09 5.21
CA THR A 134 -17.29 13.32 4.14
C THR A 134 -15.98 12.56 4.39
N LEU A 135 -15.45 12.61 5.62
CA LEU A 135 -14.23 11.89 5.97
C LEU A 135 -14.46 10.38 5.90
N ASP A 136 -15.62 9.90 6.36
CA ASP A 136 -15.96 8.48 6.32
C ASP A 136 -16.08 7.98 4.87
N THR A 137 -16.71 8.76 3.99
CA THR A 137 -16.85 8.43 2.57
C THR A 137 -15.50 8.37 1.87
N VAL A 138 -14.63 9.37 2.09
CA VAL A 138 -13.28 9.39 1.52
C VAL A 138 -12.44 8.24 2.07
N THR A 139 -12.58 7.92 3.35
CA THR A 139 -11.89 6.78 3.99
C THR A 139 -12.34 5.45 3.38
N ALA A 140 -13.65 5.23 3.25
CA ALA A 140 -14.22 4.03 2.65
C ALA A 140 -13.80 3.89 1.18
N PHE A 141 -13.79 4.98 0.43
CA PHE A 141 -13.33 5.00 -0.95
C PHE A 141 -11.84 4.67 -1.06
N ALA A 142 -10.99 5.33 -0.26
CA ALA A 142 -9.55 5.07 -0.24
C ALA A 142 -9.23 3.62 0.12
N LEU A 143 -9.87 3.10 1.18
CA LEU A 143 -9.71 1.73 1.62
C LEU A 143 -10.22 0.73 0.58
N GLY A 144 -11.39 0.99 -0.01
CA GLY A 144 -11.99 0.13 -1.04
C GLY A 144 -11.09 0.02 -2.27
N ILE A 145 -10.50 1.13 -2.73
CA ILE A 145 -9.55 1.10 -3.84
C ILE A 145 -8.25 0.39 -3.44
N PHE A 146 -7.70 0.64 -2.26
CA PHE A 146 -6.52 -0.08 -1.77
C PHE A 146 -6.75 -1.60 -1.76
N VAL A 147 -7.87 -2.06 -1.17
CA VAL A 147 -8.23 -3.48 -1.12
C VAL A 147 -8.42 -4.06 -2.51
N LEU A 148 -9.05 -3.32 -3.43
CA LEU A 148 -9.21 -3.74 -4.82
C LEU A 148 -7.86 -3.92 -5.52
N LEU A 149 -6.97 -2.93 -5.43
CA LEU A 149 -5.63 -3.00 -6.00
C LEU A 149 -4.85 -4.18 -5.43
N TRP A 150 -4.93 -4.36 -4.11
CA TRP A 150 -4.24 -5.43 -3.41
C TRP A 150 -4.77 -6.81 -3.80
N PHE A 151 -6.09 -7.01 -3.82
CA PHE A 151 -6.68 -8.29 -4.18
C PHE A 151 -6.39 -8.66 -5.63
N LEU A 152 -6.49 -7.70 -6.56
CA LEU A 152 -6.17 -7.93 -7.97
C LEU A 152 -4.68 -8.21 -8.18
N GLY A 153 -3.81 -7.54 -7.40
CA GLY A 153 -2.38 -7.82 -7.37
C GLY A 153 -2.07 -9.20 -6.81
N LEU A 154 -2.62 -9.53 -5.63
CA LEU A 154 -2.39 -10.82 -4.97
C LEU A 154 -2.83 -11.98 -5.86
N ARG A 155 -3.98 -11.86 -6.55
CA ARG A 155 -4.42 -12.87 -7.50
C ARG A 155 -3.41 -13.09 -8.64
N GLU A 156 -2.80 -12.02 -9.12
CA GLU A 156 -1.79 -12.08 -10.18
C GLU A 156 -0.45 -12.65 -9.67
N ALA A 157 -0.08 -12.34 -8.44
CA ALA A 157 1.09 -12.90 -7.75
C ALA A 157 0.94 -14.41 -7.48
N GLU A 158 -0.24 -14.84 -7.03
CA GLU A 158 -0.48 -16.21 -6.57
C GLU A 158 -0.88 -17.17 -7.70
N TRP A 159 -1.53 -16.68 -8.75
CA TRP A 159 -1.87 -17.46 -9.96
C TRP A 159 -1.26 -16.82 -11.20
N PRO A 160 0.09 -16.85 -11.34
CA PRO A 160 0.74 -16.35 -12.53
C PRO A 160 0.21 -17.10 -13.75
N LYS A 161 -0.33 -16.36 -14.72
CA LYS A 161 -0.73 -16.93 -16.00
C LYS A 161 0.54 -17.38 -16.69
N ASN A 162 0.82 -18.69 -16.69
CA ASN A 162 1.89 -19.29 -17.47
C ASN A 162 1.71 -18.86 -18.93
N VAL A 163 2.49 -17.88 -19.38
CA VAL A 163 2.66 -17.64 -20.81
C VAL A 163 3.57 -18.76 -21.26
N ALA A 164 2.98 -19.74 -21.96
CA ALA A 164 3.73 -20.79 -22.63
C ALA A 164 4.85 -20.12 -23.43
N HIS A 165 6.10 -20.36 -23.03
CA HIS A 165 7.21 -20.06 -23.90
C HIS A 165 7.08 -21.06 -25.05
N GLY A 166 6.61 -20.58 -26.21
CA GLY A 166 6.73 -21.34 -27.44
C GLY A 166 8.19 -21.78 -27.62
N PRO A 167 8.44 -22.96 -28.20
CA PRO A 167 9.79 -23.53 -28.28
C PRO A 167 10.75 -22.51 -28.91
N GLN A 168 11.82 -22.18 -28.18
CA GLN A 168 12.95 -21.45 -28.75
C GLN A 168 13.52 -22.33 -29.86
N GLY A 169 13.29 -21.93 -31.11
CA GLY A 169 13.83 -22.58 -32.28
C GLY A 169 15.34 -22.41 -32.36
N THR A 170 16.01 -23.56 -32.42
CA THR A 170 17.29 -23.93 -33.08
C THR A 170 18.35 -22.86 -33.26
#